data_AF-A0A6V7WPF1-F1
#
_entry.id   AF-A0A6V7WPF1-F1
#
_cell.length_a   1.000
_cell.length_b   1.000
_cell.length_c   1.000
_cell.angle_alpha   90.00
_cell.angle_beta   90.00
_cell.angle_gamma   90.00
#
_symmetry.space_group_name_H-M   'P 1'
#
loop_
_entity.id
_entity.type
_entity.pdbx_description
1 polymer ?
#
loop_
_entity_poly.entity_id
_entity_poly.type
_entity_poly.pdbx_seq_one_letter_code
_entity_poly.pdbx_strand_id
1 'polypeptide(L)'
;MIERARATLFAENYEKEGRLLGIYMSLAVWLISIIYYIYISLAAFADTENFGQPQGAIYMTTKYNALPMFYMTIFTLILMIVTTIFDWRITILNRKIKNLTKNSAKYSLSQSFQLNENTLSMRLILPLDLSYALFYSFYIVFAIILRAYKSSMPITQYILFYNVDDTFLFVHIAITLIVYISFINYIKKCKNRITKNIFAQEQAKIHFKQLQEFWR
;
A
#
# COMPACT_ATOMS: atom_id res chain seq x y z
N MET A 1 4.39 4.04 -3.14
CA MET A 1 5.85 3.82 -3.15
C MET A 1 6.64 4.97 -3.82
N ILE A 2 6.47 5.24 -5.13
CA ILE A 2 7.29 6.22 -5.88
C ILE A 2 7.28 7.61 -5.22
N GLU A 3 6.10 8.10 -4.84
CA GLU A 3 5.94 9.37 -4.12
C GLU A 3 6.77 9.43 -2.82
N ARG A 4 6.77 8.34 -2.04
CA ARG A 4 7.47 8.26 -0.75
C ARG A 4 8.98 8.12 -0.92
N ALA A 5 9.43 7.35 -1.91
CA ALA A 5 10.84 7.27 -2.28
C ALA A 5 11.37 8.65 -2.69
N ARG A 6 10.57 9.38 -3.49
CA ARG A 6 10.91 10.72 -3.95
C ARG A 6 10.94 11.74 -2.83
N ALA A 7 9.97 11.69 -1.91
CA ALA A 7 9.96 12.55 -0.72
C ALA A 7 11.16 12.27 0.22
N THR A 8 11.67 11.04 0.28
CA THR A 8 12.87 10.71 1.07
C THR A 8 14.18 11.11 0.38
N LEU A 9 14.29 10.91 -0.94
CA LEU A 9 15.55 11.15 -1.68
C LEU A 9 15.70 12.59 -2.19
N PHE A 10 14.59 13.25 -2.56
CA PHE A 10 14.57 14.55 -3.23
C PHE A 10 13.58 15.52 -2.55
N ALA A 11 13.71 15.66 -1.23
CA ALA A 11 12.84 16.47 -0.37
C ALA A 11 12.57 17.89 -0.89
N GLU A 12 13.60 18.61 -1.35
CA GLU A 12 13.48 19.99 -1.82
C GLU A 12 12.71 20.13 -3.14
N ASN A 13 12.88 19.18 -4.06
CA ASN A 13 12.17 19.17 -5.33
C ASN A 13 10.73 18.69 -5.16
N TYR A 14 10.52 17.73 -4.24
CA TYR A 14 9.19 17.23 -3.92
C TYR A 14 8.27 18.33 -3.37
N GLU A 15 8.79 19.25 -2.57
CA GLU A 15 8.01 20.37 -2.03
C GLU A 15 7.45 21.30 -3.11
N LYS A 16 8.20 21.48 -4.22
CA LYS A 16 7.84 22.40 -5.31
C LYS A 16 6.77 21.84 -6.24
N GLU A 17 6.62 20.52 -6.33
CA GLU A 17 5.75 19.86 -7.31
C GLU A 17 4.34 19.57 -6.79
N GLY A 18 4.11 19.72 -5.48
CA GLY A 18 2.79 19.59 -4.89
C GLY A 18 2.15 18.20 -5.05
N ARG A 19 0.81 18.16 -5.08
CA ARG A 19 0.01 16.91 -5.02
C ARG A 19 -0.31 16.29 -6.38
N LEU A 20 0.01 16.99 -7.47
CA LEU A 20 -0.48 16.63 -8.81
C LEU A 20 0.03 15.27 -9.28
N LEU A 21 1.29 14.94 -9.00
CA LEU A 21 1.87 13.65 -9.38
C LEU A 21 1.10 12.47 -8.79
N GLY A 22 0.76 12.52 -7.51
CA GLY A 22 0.01 11.45 -6.85
C GLY A 22 -1.39 11.27 -7.45
N ILE A 23 -2.05 12.39 -7.81
CA ILE A 23 -3.36 12.37 -8.46
C ILE A 23 -3.27 11.72 -9.85
N TYR A 24 -2.32 12.14 -10.69
CA TYR A 24 -2.17 11.57 -12.03
C TYR A 24 -1.83 10.08 -11.99
N MET A 25 -0.93 9.66 -11.10
CA MET A 25 -0.60 8.25 -10.93
C MET A 25 -1.81 7.43 -10.48
N SER A 26 -2.60 7.96 -9.53
CA SER A 26 -3.83 7.30 -9.08
C SER A 26 -4.83 7.14 -10.22
N LEU A 27 -5.10 8.21 -10.98
CA LEU A 27 -6.01 8.16 -12.13
C LEU A 27 -5.56 7.15 -13.18
N ALA A 28 -4.26 7.08 -13.48
CA ALA A 28 -3.71 6.12 -14.42
C ALA A 28 -3.92 4.67 -13.96
N VAL A 29 -3.64 4.37 -12.68
CA VAL A 29 -3.86 3.03 -12.09
C VAL A 29 -5.35 2.66 -12.17
N TRP A 30 -6.24 3.56 -11.78
CA TRP A 30 -7.68 3.34 -11.85
C TRP A 30 -8.16 3.05 -13.27
N LEU A 31 -7.71 3.83 -14.25
CA LEU A 31 -8.05 3.62 -15.66
C LEU A 31 -7.61 2.21 -16.13
N ILE A 32 -6.37 1.83 -15.85
CA ILE A 32 -5.83 0.52 -16.22
C ILE A 32 -6.63 -0.60 -15.55
N SER A 33 -6.95 -0.47 -14.26
CA SER A 33 -7.74 -1.45 -13.51
C SER A 33 -9.16 -1.61 -14.08
N ILE A 34 -9.82 -0.51 -14.46
CA ILE A 34 -11.15 -0.54 -15.07
C ILE A 34 -11.10 -1.23 -16.44
N ILE A 35 -10.14 -0.87 -17.29
CA ILE A 35 -9.97 -1.49 -18.61
C ILE A 35 -9.74 -3.00 -18.47
N TYR A 36 -8.87 -3.40 -17.54
CA TYR A 36 -8.60 -4.81 -17.26
C TYR A 36 -9.86 -5.54 -16.77
N TYR A 37 -10.62 -4.93 -15.86
CA TYR A 37 -11.88 -5.48 -15.35
C TYR A 37 -12.92 -5.70 -16.46
N ILE A 38 -13.08 -4.72 -17.35
CA ILE A 38 -13.98 -4.82 -18.51
C ILE A 38 -13.54 -5.97 -19.42
N TYR A 39 -12.24 -6.09 -19.70
CA TYR A 39 -11.68 -7.17 -20.51
C TYR A 39 -12.02 -8.56 -19.93
N ILE A 40 -11.73 -8.77 -18.64
CA ILE A 40 -12.00 -10.06 -17.97
C ILE A 40 -13.50 -10.38 -17.98
N SER A 41 -14.34 -9.38 -17.75
CA SER A 41 -15.80 -9.55 -17.74
C SER A 41 -16.33 -9.96 -19.11
N LEU A 42 -15.90 -9.27 -20.18
CA LEU A 42 -16.30 -9.61 -21.55
C LEU A 42 -15.81 -11.01 -21.96
N ALA A 43 -14.58 -11.37 -21.59
CA ALA A 43 -14.02 -12.70 -21.85
C ALA A 43 -14.76 -13.80 -21.08
N ALA A 44 -15.34 -13.48 -19.92
CA ALA A 44 -16.18 -14.39 -19.17
C ALA A 44 -17.54 -14.61 -19.83
N PHE A 45 -18.21 -13.53 -20.28
CA PHE A 45 -19.47 -13.61 -21.00
C PHE A 45 -19.38 -14.39 -22.33
N ALA A 46 -18.19 -14.47 -22.93
CA ALA A 46 -17.94 -15.25 -24.14
C ALA A 46 -17.91 -16.79 -23.90
N ASP A 47 -17.80 -17.25 -22.66
CA ASP A 47 -17.78 -18.69 -22.32
C ASP A 47 -19.17 -19.20 -21.91
N THR A 48 -20.03 -19.43 -22.90
CA THR A 48 -21.41 -19.91 -22.70
C THR A 48 -21.51 -21.36 -22.24
N GLU A 49 -20.40 -22.12 -22.27
CA GLU A 49 -20.39 -23.57 -22.02
C GLU A 49 -20.22 -23.93 -20.54
N ASN A 50 -19.41 -23.16 -19.80
CA ASN A 50 -19.05 -23.49 -18.41
C ASN A 50 -19.66 -22.54 -17.37
N PHE A 51 -20.01 -21.31 -17.75
CA PHE A 51 -20.44 -20.27 -16.82
C PHE A 51 -21.60 -19.44 -17.39
N GLY A 52 -22.82 -19.97 -17.33
CA GLY A 52 -24.04 -19.27 -17.78
C GLY A 52 -24.53 -18.14 -16.84
N GLN A 53 -23.77 -17.79 -15.80
CA GLN A 53 -24.13 -16.73 -14.85
C GLN A 53 -22.91 -15.86 -14.54
N PRO A 54 -23.07 -14.53 -14.40
CA PRO A 54 -21.99 -13.63 -14.03
C PRO A 54 -21.54 -13.94 -12.59
N GLN A 55 -20.44 -14.66 -12.45
CA GLN A 55 -19.78 -14.86 -11.16
C GLN A 55 -18.81 -13.70 -10.92
N GLY A 56 -18.71 -13.18 -9.68
CA GLY A 56 -17.85 -12.03 -9.37
C GLY A 56 -16.40 -12.20 -9.84
N ALA A 57 -15.70 -11.09 -10.05
CA ALA A 57 -14.47 -10.95 -10.86
C ALA A 57 -13.29 -11.91 -10.60
N ILE A 58 -13.28 -12.64 -9.49
CA ILE A 58 -12.22 -13.60 -9.14
C ILE A 58 -12.60 -15.04 -9.52
N TYR A 59 -13.90 -15.31 -9.64
CA TYR A 59 -14.46 -16.62 -10.04
C TYR A 59 -14.52 -16.83 -11.55
N MET A 60 -14.26 -15.78 -12.33
CA MET A 60 -14.42 -15.79 -13.78
C MET A 60 -13.31 -16.54 -14.53
N THR A 61 -12.67 -17.59 -13.99
CA THR A 61 -11.61 -18.28 -14.76
C THR A 61 -12.23 -19.15 -15.86
N THR A 62 -12.38 -18.58 -17.05
CA THR A 62 -12.82 -19.24 -18.28
C THR A 62 -11.63 -19.67 -19.13
N LYS A 63 -11.89 -20.50 -20.15
CA LYS A 63 -10.84 -20.89 -21.11
C LYS A 63 -10.18 -19.68 -21.80
N TYR A 64 -10.91 -18.55 -21.91
CA TYR A 64 -10.46 -17.36 -22.63
C TYR A 64 -9.64 -16.38 -21.77
N ASN A 65 -9.80 -16.40 -20.44
CA ASN A 65 -9.11 -15.46 -19.55
C ASN A 65 -8.17 -16.12 -18.52
N ALA A 66 -8.11 -17.45 -18.45
CA ALA A 66 -7.25 -18.17 -17.53
C ALA A 66 -5.76 -17.78 -17.63
N LEU A 67 -5.26 -17.63 -18.86
CA LEU A 67 -3.86 -17.25 -19.11
C LEU A 67 -3.58 -15.79 -18.73
N PRO A 68 -4.37 -14.79 -19.18
CA PRO A 68 -4.27 -13.41 -18.67
C PRO A 68 -4.35 -13.30 -17.15
N MET A 69 -5.30 -13.99 -16.50
CA MET A 69 -5.43 -13.97 -15.04
C MET A 69 -4.18 -14.53 -14.36
N PHE A 70 -3.62 -15.63 -14.87
CA PHE A 70 -2.40 -16.21 -14.33
C PHE A 70 -1.21 -15.25 -14.42
N TYR A 71 -1.00 -14.62 -15.58
CA TYR A 71 0.08 -13.63 -15.73
C TYR A 71 -0.12 -12.42 -14.82
N MET A 72 -1.36 -11.95 -14.66
CA MET A 72 -1.67 -10.84 -13.76
C MET A 72 -1.45 -11.20 -12.29
N THR A 73 -1.76 -12.43 -11.87
CA THR A 73 -1.46 -12.92 -10.52
C THR A 73 0.05 -12.93 -10.26
N ILE A 74 0.85 -13.46 -11.19
CA ILE A 74 2.32 -13.46 -11.07
C ILE A 74 2.86 -12.03 -11.06
N PHE A 75 2.39 -11.18 -11.98
CA PHE A 75 2.81 -9.79 -12.05
C PHE A 75 2.50 -9.04 -10.75
N THR A 76 1.31 -9.23 -10.19
CA THR A 76 0.90 -8.61 -8.92
C THR A 76 1.77 -9.11 -7.76
N LEU A 77 2.08 -10.40 -7.71
CA LEU A 77 3.00 -10.97 -6.71
C LEU A 77 4.40 -10.34 -6.80
N ILE A 78 4.96 -10.24 -8.01
CA ILE A 78 6.27 -9.60 -8.23
C ILE A 78 6.22 -8.15 -7.79
N LEU A 79 5.19 -7.41 -8.20
CA LEU A 79 5.01 -6.00 -7.84
C LEU A 79 4.95 -5.84 -6.31
N MET A 80 4.24 -6.73 -5.61
CA MET A 80 4.15 -6.71 -4.16
C MET A 80 5.47 -7.00 -3.46
N ILE A 81 6.22 -8.00 -3.91
CA ILE A 81 7.56 -8.29 -3.38
C ILE A 81 8.47 -7.07 -3.55
N VAL A 82 8.45 -6.47 -4.74
CA VAL A 82 9.21 -5.26 -5.06
C VAL A 82 8.80 -4.12 -4.11
N THR A 83 7.50 -3.83 -3.95
CA THR A 83 7.03 -2.75 -3.08
C THR A 83 7.45 -2.97 -1.64
N THR A 84 7.28 -4.17 -1.08
CA THR A 84 7.67 -4.46 0.31
C THR A 84 9.18 -4.27 0.53
N ILE A 85 10.03 -4.68 -0.43
CA ILE A 85 11.48 -4.47 -0.35
C ILE A 85 11.83 -2.97 -0.36
N PHE A 86 11.21 -2.20 -1.24
CA PHE A 86 11.44 -0.76 -1.32
C PHE A 86 10.96 -0.04 -0.06
N ASP A 87 9.79 -0.39 0.48
CA ASP A 87 9.27 0.22 1.70
C ASP A 87 10.14 -0.10 2.92
N TRP A 88 10.67 -1.32 2.98
CA TRP A 88 11.67 -1.70 3.97
C TRP A 88 12.96 -0.86 3.84
N ARG A 89 13.48 -0.72 2.61
CA ARG A 89 14.68 0.09 2.33
C ARG A 89 14.48 1.57 2.69
N ILE A 90 13.35 2.17 2.32
CA ILE A 90 12.99 3.55 2.65
C ILE A 90 12.92 3.72 4.18
N THR A 91 12.35 2.74 4.89
CA THR A 91 12.28 2.78 6.35
C THR A 91 13.67 2.79 7.00
N ILE A 92 14.60 1.98 6.48
CA ILE A 92 16.01 1.99 6.93
C ILE A 92 16.67 3.34 6.62
N LEU A 93 16.48 3.86 5.41
CA LEU A 93 17.03 5.15 5.00
C LEU A 93 16.52 6.29 5.88
N ASN A 94 15.21 6.34 6.16
CA ASN A 94 14.61 7.34 7.04
C ASN A 94 15.21 7.29 8.45
N ARG A 95 15.46 6.09 9.00
CA ARG A 95 16.15 5.93 10.29
C ARG A 95 17.59 6.44 10.24
N LYS A 96 18.33 6.12 9.17
CA LYS A 96 19.72 6.55 8.99
C LYS A 96 19.83 8.07 8.89
N ILE A 97 19.00 8.70 8.05
CA ILE A 97 18.96 10.15 7.89
C ILE A 97 18.59 10.81 9.22
N LYS A 98 17.59 10.31 9.94
CA LYS A 98 17.20 10.84 11.25
C LYS A 98 18.34 10.86 12.27
N ASN A 99 19.14 9.78 12.30
CA ASN A 99 20.29 9.68 13.20
C ASN A 99 21.41 10.65 12.78
N LEU A 100 21.61 10.87 11.48
CA LEU A 100 22.60 11.83 10.97
C LEU A 100 22.20 13.28 11.27
N THR A 101 20.94 13.64 11.04
CA THR A 101 20.43 15.01 11.29
C THR A 101 20.46 15.39 12.77
N LYS A 102 20.32 14.41 13.68
CA LYS A 102 20.45 14.65 15.14
C LYS A 102 21.85 15.12 15.54
N ASN A 103 22.88 14.74 14.79
CA ASN A 103 24.29 15.02 15.09
C ASN A 103 24.91 16.09 14.18
N SER A 104 24.15 16.65 13.23
CA SER A 104 24.68 17.60 12.25
C SER A 104 24.52 19.06 12.69
N ALA A 105 25.57 19.87 12.51
CA ALA A 105 25.54 21.32 12.75
C ALA A 105 24.63 22.11 11.80
N LYS A 106 24.22 21.52 10.66
CA LYS A 106 23.31 22.14 9.69
C LYS A 106 21.90 21.55 9.82
N TYR A 107 21.10 22.15 10.68
CA TYR A 107 19.69 21.77 10.84
C TYR A 107 18.83 22.46 9.77
N SER A 108 18.08 21.67 8.98
CA SER A 108 17.04 22.17 8.08
C SER A 108 15.66 21.78 8.59
N LEU A 109 14.82 22.79 8.84
CA LEU A 109 13.46 22.60 9.35
C LEU A 109 12.58 21.85 8.34
N SER A 110 12.68 22.19 7.05
CA SER A 110 11.89 21.56 5.98
C SER A 110 12.23 20.07 5.85
N GLN A 111 13.53 19.73 5.84
CA GLN A 111 13.99 18.35 5.77
C GLN A 111 13.55 17.55 7.01
N SER A 112 13.67 18.14 8.20
CA SER A 112 13.23 17.50 9.45
C SER A 112 11.72 17.26 9.48
N PHE A 113 10.92 18.20 8.96
CA PHE A 113 9.47 18.08 8.87
C PHE A 113 9.07 16.94 7.92
N GLN A 114 9.59 16.98 6.68
CA GLN A 114 9.29 15.96 5.67
C GLN A 114 9.74 14.56 6.12
N LEU A 115 10.91 14.43 6.74
CA LEU A 115 11.42 13.17 7.27
C LEU A 115 10.51 12.61 8.38
N ASN A 116 9.99 13.46 9.26
CA ASN A 116 9.09 13.04 10.33
C ASN A 116 7.73 12.59 9.78
N GLU A 117 7.20 13.32 8.79
CA GLU A 117 5.98 12.93 8.09
C GLU A 117 6.14 11.61 7.32
N ASN A 118 7.25 11.43 6.61
CA ASN A 118 7.56 10.18 5.93
C ASN A 118 7.77 9.03 6.91
N THR A 119 8.44 9.25 8.05
CA THR A 119 8.62 8.21 9.07
C THR A 119 7.29 7.77 9.67
N LEU A 120 6.38 8.71 9.94
CA LEU A 120 5.04 8.42 10.44
C LEU A 120 4.23 7.63 9.40
N SER A 121 4.27 8.08 8.14
CA SER A 121 3.57 7.44 7.02
C SER A 121 4.10 6.02 6.77
N MET A 122 5.41 5.80 6.79
CA MET A 122 6.00 4.47 6.60
C MET A 122 5.68 3.53 7.78
N ARG A 123 5.54 4.04 9.01
CA ARG A 123 5.10 3.23 10.15
C ARG A 123 3.66 2.72 10.00
N LEU A 124 2.84 3.42 9.23
CA LEU A 124 1.47 3.04 8.90
C LEU A 124 1.41 2.09 7.70
N ILE A 125 2.13 2.43 6.63
CA ILE A 125 2.06 1.74 5.34
C ILE A 125 2.78 0.38 5.40
N LEU A 126 3.99 0.33 5.97
CA LEU A 126 4.82 -0.88 5.95
C LEU A 126 4.14 -2.12 6.58
N PRO A 127 3.51 -2.04 7.78
CA PRO A 127 2.81 -3.21 8.35
C PRO A 127 1.61 -3.65 7.51
N LEU A 128 0.94 -2.69 6.86
CA LEU A 128 -0.23 -2.94 6.02
C LEU A 128 0.20 -3.65 4.73
N ASP A 129 1.24 -3.16 4.07
CA ASP A 129 1.79 -3.77 2.86
C ASP A 129 2.41 -5.15 3.15
N LEU A 130 3.09 -5.30 4.29
CA LEU A 130 3.61 -6.61 4.72
C LEU A 130 2.48 -7.61 5.00
N SER A 131 1.41 -7.16 5.67
CA SER A 131 0.25 -8.00 5.95
C SER A 131 -0.42 -8.42 4.64
N TYR A 132 -0.68 -7.48 3.73
CA TYR A 132 -1.25 -7.80 2.43
C TYR A 132 -0.35 -8.74 1.63
N ALA A 133 0.97 -8.54 1.64
CA ALA A 133 1.94 -9.44 1.02
C ALA A 133 1.88 -10.87 1.53
N LEU A 134 1.76 -11.03 2.84
CA LEU A 134 1.67 -12.34 3.47
C LEU A 134 0.36 -13.05 3.11
N PHE A 135 -0.79 -12.39 3.26
CA PHE A 135 -2.09 -12.99 2.99
C PHE A 135 -2.33 -13.26 1.51
N TYR A 136 -1.92 -12.34 0.64
CA TYR A 136 -2.02 -12.54 -0.81
C TYR A 136 -1.07 -13.65 -1.32
N SER A 137 0.10 -13.81 -0.71
CA SER A 137 0.98 -14.95 -1.03
C SER A 137 0.35 -16.28 -0.64
N PHE A 138 -0.31 -16.34 0.53
CA PHE A 138 -1.08 -17.54 0.91
C PHE A 138 -2.19 -17.84 -0.08
N TYR A 139 -2.98 -16.84 -0.44
CA TYR A 139 -4.01 -16.95 -1.48
C TYR A 139 -3.46 -17.55 -2.78
N ILE A 140 -2.33 -17.05 -3.28
CA ILE A 140 -1.73 -17.57 -4.51
C ILE A 140 -1.31 -19.03 -4.36
N VAL A 141 -0.70 -19.40 -3.23
CA VAL A 141 -0.28 -20.78 -2.97
C VAL A 141 -1.51 -21.70 -2.94
N PHE A 142 -2.58 -21.31 -2.25
CA PHE A 142 -3.84 -22.06 -2.24
C PHE A 142 -4.44 -22.18 -3.64
N ALA A 143 -4.53 -21.08 -4.39
CA ALA A 143 -5.03 -21.09 -5.76
C ALA A 143 -4.22 -22.01 -6.69
N ILE A 144 -2.88 -22.06 -6.56
CA ILE A 144 -2.01 -22.98 -7.31
C ILE A 144 -2.29 -24.43 -6.93
N ILE A 145 -2.38 -24.73 -5.62
CA ILE A 145 -2.70 -26.07 -5.13
C ILE A 145 -4.07 -26.52 -5.67
N LEU A 146 -5.10 -25.68 -5.56
CA LEU A 146 -6.44 -25.99 -6.06
C LEU A 146 -6.44 -26.25 -7.58
N ARG A 147 -5.64 -25.51 -8.35
CA ARG A 147 -5.48 -25.76 -9.80
C ARG A 147 -4.78 -27.09 -10.07
N ALA A 148 -3.74 -27.44 -9.30
CA ALA A 148 -3.02 -28.69 -9.46
C ALA A 148 -3.90 -29.93 -9.19
N TYR A 149 -4.83 -29.83 -8.23
CA TYR A 149 -5.76 -30.91 -7.88
C TYR A 149 -7.11 -30.85 -8.61
N LYS A 150 -7.29 -29.93 -9.57
CA LYS A 150 -8.56 -29.73 -10.29
C LYS A 150 -9.09 -31.02 -10.93
N SER A 151 -8.23 -31.84 -11.52
CA SER A 151 -8.64 -33.08 -12.20
C SER A 151 -9.14 -34.17 -11.25
N SER A 152 -8.80 -34.08 -9.97
CA SER A 152 -9.12 -35.09 -8.96
C SER A 152 -10.32 -34.70 -8.09
N MET A 153 -10.89 -33.51 -8.29
CA MET A 153 -11.98 -32.97 -7.48
C MET A 153 -13.27 -32.77 -8.29
N PRO A 154 -14.44 -33.09 -7.72
CA PRO A 154 -15.72 -32.67 -8.28
C PRO A 154 -15.80 -31.14 -8.42
N ILE A 155 -16.45 -30.66 -9.47
CA ILE A 155 -16.53 -29.21 -9.77
C ILE A 155 -17.15 -28.39 -8.64
N THR A 156 -18.10 -28.96 -7.90
CA THR A 156 -18.75 -28.33 -6.75
C THR A 156 -17.79 -28.10 -5.58
N GLN A 157 -16.90 -29.06 -5.31
CA GLN A 157 -15.88 -28.93 -4.28
C GLN A 157 -14.81 -27.92 -4.69
N TYR A 158 -14.40 -27.93 -5.96
CA TYR A 158 -13.45 -26.96 -6.51
C TYR A 158 -13.95 -25.52 -6.34
N ILE A 159 -15.21 -25.26 -6.68
CA ILE A 159 -15.84 -23.92 -6.52
C ILE A 159 -15.91 -23.55 -5.04
N LEU A 160 -16.31 -24.48 -4.16
CA LEU A 160 -16.42 -24.21 -2.73
C LEU A 160 -15.08 -23.80 -2.11
N PHE A 161 -13.99 -24.51 -2.43
CA PHE A 161 -12.67 -24.17 -1.89
C PHE A 161 -12.17 -22.82 -2.42
N TYR A 162 -12.39 -22.52 -3.70
CA TYR A 162 -12.10 -21.19 -4.24
C TYR A 162 -12.89 -20.09 -3.53
N ASN A 163 -14.19 -20.32 -3.27
CA ASN A 163 -15.03 -19.36 -2.54
C ASN A 163 -14.48 -19.07 -1.13
N VAL A 164 -14.00 -20.11 -0.44
CA VAL A 164 -13.44 -19.97 0.91
C VAL A 164 -12.14 -19.17 0.87
N ASP A 165 -11.26 -19.44 -0.09
CA ASP A 165 -9.98 -18.74 -0.26
C ASP A 165 -10.19 -17.25 -0.63
N ASP A 166 -11.12 -16.97 -1.55
CA ASP A 166 -11.49 -15.60 -1.92
C ASP A 166 -12.14 -14.86 -0.74
N THR A 167 -13.05 -15.52 0.00
CA THR A 167 -13.70 -14.93 1.18
C THR A 167 -12.66 -14.58 2.24
N PHE A 168 -11.66 -15.44 2.44
CA PHE A 168 -10.56 -15.18 3.35
C PHE A 168 -9.79 -13.91 2.97
N LEU A 169 -9.49 -13.72 1.69
CA LEU A 169 -8.83 -12.49 1.20
C LEU A 169 -9.72 -11.25 1.39
N PHE A 170 -11.02 -11.33 1.09
CA PHE A 170 -11.94 -10.20 1.30
C PHE A 170 -12.10 -9.82 2.76
N VAL A 171 -12.18 -10.82 3.65
CA VAL A 171 -12.22 -10.59 5.10
C VAL A 171 -10.94 -9.92 5.57
N HIS A 172 -9.77 -10.35 5.08
CA HIS A 172 -8.50 -9.67 5.37
C HIS A 172 -8.50 -8.20 4.95
N ILE A 173 -8.97 -7.88 3.73
CA ILE A 173 -9.06 -6.51 3.23
C ILE A 173 -9.98 -5.66 4.14
N ALA A 174 -11.15 -6.20 4.50
CA ALA A 174 -12.10 -5.52 5.38
C ALA A 174 -11.52 -5.25 6.77
N ILE A 175 -10.87 -6.26 7.39
CA ILE A 175 -10.20 -6.11 8.69
C ILE A 175 -9.10 -5.06 8.60
N THR A 176 -8.28 -5.11 7.55
CA THR A 176 -7.17 -4.17 7.34
C THR A 176 -7.66 -2.73 7.24
N LEU A 177 -8.78 -2.50 6.54
CA LEU A 177 -9.41 -1.18 6.46
C LEU A 177 -9.90 -0.70 7.84
N ILE A 178 -10.55 -1.56 8.62
CA ILE A 178 -11.03 -1.24 9.98
C ILE A 178 -9.85 -0.89 10.90
N VAL A 179 -8.79 -1.68 10.88
CA VAL A 179 -7.56 -1.44 11.66
C VAL A 179 -6.93 -0.12 11.25
N TYR A 180 -6.84 0.16 9.95
CA TYR A 180 -6.31 1.41 9.42
C TYR A 180 -7.10 2.64 9.91
N ILE A 181 -8.43 2.61 9.79
CA ILE A 181 -9.31 3.69 10.27
C ILE A 181 -9.14 3.90 11.78
N SER A 182 -9.14 2.79 12.54
CA SER A 182 -8.98 2.82 14.00
C SER A 182 -7.65 3.42 14.42
N PHE A 183 -6.57 3.07 13.72
CA PHE A 183 -5.23 3.59 13.98
C PHE A 183 -5.10 5.08 13.62
N ILE A 184 -5.67 5.53 12.50
CA ILE A 184 -5.70 6.96 12.17
C ILE A 184 -6.48 7.74 13.23
N ASN A 185 -7.62 7.23 13.68
CA ASN A 185 -8.42 7.87 14.72
C ASN A 185 -7.66 7.93 16.04
N TYR A 186 -6.91 6.87 16.39
CA TYR A 186 -6.03 6.85 17.54
C TYR A 186 -4.94 7.93 17.44
N ILE A 187 -4.24 8.02 16.30
CA ILE A 187 -3.22 9.07 16.07
C ILE A 187 -3.82 10.47 16.16
N LYS A 188 -4.98 10.71 15.54
CA LYS A 188 -5.68 12.02 15.63
C LYS A 188 -5.99 12.38 17.07
N LYS A 189 -6.49 11.42 17.87
CA LYS A 189 -6.78 11.60 19.29
C LYS A 189 -5.52 11.90 20.11
N CYS A 190 -4.43 11.18 19.86
CA CYS A 190 -3.13 11.42 20.49
C CYS A 190 -2.54 12.77 20.10
N LYS A 191 -2.60 13.16 18.83
CA LYS A 191 -2.14 14.47 18.35
C LYS A 191 -2.93 15.57 19.06
N ASN A 192 -4.26 15.51 19.08
CA ASN A 192 -5.09 16.51 19.77
C ASN A 192 -4.79 16.62 21.28
N ARG A 193 -4.36 15.54 21.93
CA ARG A 193 -3.88 15.56 23.33
C ARG A 193 -2.49 16.20 23.47
N ILE A 194 -1.57 15.94 22.54
CA ILE A 194 -0.19 16.45 22.57
C ILE A 194 -0.13 17.94 22.18
N THR A 195 -0.88 18.38 21.16
CA THR A 195 -0.94 19.79 20.75
C THR A 195 -1.53 20.68 21.86
N LYS A 196 -2.34 20.10 22.75
CA LYS A 196 -2.86 20.80 23.92
C LYS A 196 -1.86 20.95 25.06
N ASN A 197 -0.77 20.16 25.09
CA ASN A 197 0.05 20.08 26.31
C ASN A 197 1.46 20.70 26.23
N ILE A 198 2.42 20.33 25.36
CA ILE A 198 3.84 20.69 25.68
C ILE A 198 4.73 21.07 24.47
N PHE A 199 4.49 20.54 23.26
CA PHE A 199 5.54 20.54 22.22
C PHE A 199 5.70 21.85 21.40
N ALA A 200 4.63 22.63 21.25
CA ALA A 200 4.68 23.88 20.49
C ALA A 200 5.49 24.98 21.20
N GLN A 201 5.49 24.99 22.54
CA GLN A 201 6.23 25.99 23.32
C GLN A 201 7.73 25.72 23.36
N GLU A 202 8.17 24.45 23.42
CA GLU A 202 9.60 24.11 23.47
C GLU A 202 10.30 24.28 22.11
N GLN A 203 9.70 23.82 21.01
CA GLN A 203 10.29 24.01 19.68
C GLN A 203 10.26 25.48 19.24
N ALA A 204 9.21 26.24 19.58
CA ALA A 204 9.18 27.68 19.36
C ALA A 204 10.25 28.38 20.20
N LYS A 205 10.43 28.02 21.48
CA LYS A 205 11.50 28.59 22.33
C LYS A 205 12.88 28.38 21.73
N ILE A 206 13.19 27.19 21.20
CA ILE A 206 14.50 26.90 20.59
C ILE A 206 14.70 27.74 19.31
N HIS A 207 13.67 27.85 18.46
CA HIS A 207 13.73 28.63 17.23
C HIS A 207 13.81 30.15 17.49
N PHE A 208 13.09 30.66 18.50
CA PHE A 208 13.17 32.06 18.89
C PHE A 208 14.52 32.39 19.52
N LYS A 209 15.13 31.45 20.26
CA LYS A 209 16.48 31.62 20.81
C LYS A 209 17.54 31.74 19.70
N GLN A 210 17.43 30.92 18.66
CA GLN A 210 18.32 30.99 17.50
C GLN A 210 18.13 32.29 16.70
N LEU A 211 16.90 32.76 16.51
CA LEU A 211 16.64 34.07 15.91
C LEU A 211 17.22 35.21 16.75
N GLN A 212 17.14 35.12 18.08
CA GLN A 212 17.65 36.14 18.98
C GLN A 212 19.19 36.22 18.98
N GLU A 213 19.87 35.09 18.74
CA GLU A 213 21.33 35.05 18.52
C GLU A 213 21.74 35.58 17.15
N PHE A 214 20.91 35.43 16.11
CA PHE A 214 21.17 35.99 14.78
C PHE A 214 20.97 37.51 14.69
N TRP A 215 20.23 38.10 15.63
CA TRP A 215 19.90 39.53 15.66
C TRP A 215 20.72 40.32 16.70
N ARG A 216 21.66 39.67 17.39
CA ARG A 216 22.68 40.32 18.23
C ARG A 216 24.01 40.39 17.49
#